data_AF-A0A1K0GKL7-F1
#
_entry.id   AF-A0A1K0GKL7-F1
#
_cell.length_a   1.000
_cell.length_b   1.000
_cell.length_c   1.000
_cell.angle_alpha   90.00
_cell.angle_beta   90.00
_cell.angle_gamma   90.00
#
_symmetry.space_group_name_H-M   'P 1'
#
loop_
_entity.id
_entity.type
_entity.pdbx_description
1 polymer ?
#
loop_
_entity_poly.entity_id
_entity_poly.type
_entity_poly.pdbx_seq_one_letter_code
_entity_poly.pdbx_strand_id
1 'polypeptide(L)'
;MNAIKPWHIIVVLVVLVLLFGAKRLPDAARSLGRSLRIIKAETKGLVDDDNVAEKAEPQYSREPLHPNEIHQPGQPGYQQQPPPGYQQQPQQPPYVDPVQRTNDR
;
A
#
# COMPACT_ATOMS: atom_id res chain seq x y z
N MET A 1 13.14 33.03 33.19
CA MET A 1 12.08 32.06 32.82
C MET A 1 12.73 31.10 31.84
N ASN A 2 13.14 29.92 32.30
CA ASN A 2 13.95 29.01 31.51
C ASN A 2 13.03 28.34 30.48
N ALA A 3 12.91 28.99 29.32
CA ALA A 3 12.30 28.41 28.13
C ALA A 3 12.88 27.01 27.97
N ILE A 4 12.01 26.00 27.86
CA ILE A 4 12.34 24.59 27.65
C ILE A 4 13.49 24.53 26.66
N LYS A 5 14.73 24.37 27.16
CA LYS A 5 15.89 24.43 26.28
C LYS A 5 15.73 23.24 25.33
N PRO A 6 15.92 23.42 24.00
CA PRO A 6 15.73 22.36 23.01
C PRO A 6 16.37 21.01 23.38
N TRP A 7 17.45 21.08 24.17
CA TRP A 7 18.11 19.94 24.81
C TRP A 7 17.18 18.98 25.58
N HIS A 8 16.22 19.48 26.36
CA HIS A 8 15.32 18.62 27.16
C HIS A 8 14.41 17.78 26.27
N ILE A 9 13.94 18.35 25.15
CA ILE A 9 13.09 17.65 24.19
C ILE A 9 13.87 16.48 23.56
N ILE A 10 15.14 16.69 23.22
CA ILE A 10 16.01 15.64 22.68
C ILE A 10 16.17 14.49 23.69
N VAL A 11 16.44 14.81 24.96
CA VAL A 11 16.58 13.78 26.02
C VAL A 11 15.28 12.98 26.18
N VAL A 12 14.12 13.63 26.21
CA VAL A 12 12.82 12.94 26.33
C VAL A 12 12.55 12.04 25.11
N LEU A 13 12.86 12.51 23.90
CA LEU A 13 12.73 11.69 22.70
C LEU A 13 13.64 10.46 22.74
N VAL A 14 14.89 10.61 23.20
CA VAL A 14 15.82 9.48 23.36
C VAL A 14 15.25 8.47 24.34
N VAL A 15 14.74 8.91 25.50
CA VAL A 15 14.12 8.01 26.49
C VAL A 15 12.90 7.31 25.91
N LEU A 16 12.02 8.01 25.18
CA LEU A 16 10.88 7.39 24.50
C LEU A 16 11.30 6.34 23.47
N VAL A 17 12.33 6.61 22.67
CA VAL A 17 12.86 5.64 21.70
C VAL A 17 13.44 4.42 22.40
N LEU A 18 14.09 4.58 23.55
CA LEU A 18 14.64 3.44 24.32
C LEU A 18 13.53 2.58 24.95
N LEU A 19 12.48 3.19 25.47
CA LEU A 19 11.37 2.46 26.11
C LEU A 19 10.43 1.79 25.09
N PHE A 20 10.06 2.52 24.04
CA PHE A 20 9.09 2.03 23.04
C PHE A 20 9.78 1.35 21.85
N GLY A 21 11.03 1.69 21.55
CA GLY A 21 11.77 1.20 20.39
C GLY A 21 11.61 2.08 19.14
N ALA A 22 12.68 2.16 18.34
CA ALA A 22 12.75 3.01 17.15
C ALA A 22 11.69 2.69 16.07
N LYS A 23 11.16 1.45 16.03
CA LYS A 23 10.11 1.05 15.09
C LYS A 23 8.69 1.34 15.60
N ARG A 24 8.46 1.45 16.91
CA ARG A 24 7.12 1.64 17.50
C ARG A 24 6.67 3.09 17.49
N LEU A 25 7.57 4.04 17.73
CA LEU A 25 7.26 5.48 17.66
C LEU A 25 6.71 5.91 16.28
N PRO A 26 7.36 5.60 15.14
CA PRO A 26 6.84 6.01 13.83
C PRO A 26 5.55 5.28 13.47
N ASP A 27 5.38 4.03 13.91
CA ASP A 27 4.16 3.26 13.67
C ASP A 27 2.96 3.81 14.47
N ALA A 28 3.18 4.10 15.76
CA ALA A 28 2.21 4.77 16.61
C ALA A 28 1.85 6.16 16.06
N ALA A 29 2.84 6.98 15.68
CA ALA A 29 2.60 8.28 15.09
C ALA A 29 1.81 8.20 13.76
N ARG A 30 2.07 7.20 12.91
CA ARG A 30 1.34 6.99 11.65
C ARG A 30 -0.10 6.52 11.88
N SER A 31 -0.37 5.68 12.86
CA SER A 31 -1.73 5.24 13.19
C SER A 31 -2.54 6.39 13.83
N LEU A 32 -1.97 7.07 14.82
CA LEU A 32 -2.58 8.23 15.48
C LEU A 32 -2.78 9.40 14.49
N GLY A 33 -1.83 9.65 13.60
CA GLY A 33 -1.93 10.69 12.57
C GLY A 33 -3.07 10.45 11.57
N ARG A 34 -3.36 9.18 11.24
CA ARG A 34 -4.52 8.83 10.39
C ARG A 34 -5.84 9.13 11.08
N SER A 35 -5.99 8.75 12.36
CA SER A 35 -7.19 9.06 13.15
C SER A 35 -7.38 10.57 13.36
N LEU A 36 -6.30 11.29 13.68
CA LEU A 36 -6.34 12.75 13.84
C LEU A 36 -6.66 13.47 12.51
N ARG A 37 -6.23 12.94 11.36
CA ARG A 37 -6.56 13.53 10.05
C ARG A 37 -8.05 13.47 9.76
N ILE A 38 -8.69 12.35 10.07
CA ILE A 38 -10.15 12.17 9.88
C ILE A 38 -10.89 13.18 10.75
N ILE A 39 -10.57 13.22 12.05
CA ILE A 39 -11.18 14.16 12.99
C ILE A 39 -10.92 15.61 12.55
N LYS A 40 -9.70 15.93 12.10
CA LYS A 40 -9.36 17.28 11.63
C LYS A 40 -10.12 17.65 10.36
N ALA A 41 -10.36 16.72 9.45
CA ALA A 41 -11.11 16.97 8.22
C ALA A 41 -12.60 17.21 8.52
N GLU A 42 -13.19 16.43 9.41
CA GLU A 42 -14.57 16.62 9.87
C GLU A 42 -14.71 17.93 10.65
N THR A 43 -13.74 18.24 11.53
CA THR A 43 -13.73 19.50 12.29
C THR A 43 -13.47 20.71 11.40
N LYS A 44 -12.66 20.59 10.33
CA LYS A 44 -12.40 21.69 9.38
C LYS A 44 -13.68 22.14 8.69
N GLY A 45 -14.60 21.23 8.37
CA GLY A 45 -15.91 21.59 7.81
C GLY A 45 -16.77 22.45 8.74
N LEU A 46 -16.54 22.37 10.06
CA LEU A 46 -17.22 23.20 11.07
C LEU A 46 -16.53 24.55 11.29
N VAL A 47 -15.23 24.65 11.01
CA VAL A 47 -14.42 25.87 11.20
C VAL A 47 -14.34 26.70 9.91
N ASP A 48 -14.40 26.07 8.74
CA ASP A 48 -14.41 26.75 7.43
C ASP A 48 -15.75 27.43 7.10
N ASP A 49 -16.85 27.08 7.78
CA ASP A 49 -18.15 27.77 7.59
C ASP A 49 -18.07 29.26 8.00
N ASP A 50 -17.04 29.63 8.77
CA ASP A 50 -16.75 31.01 9.18
C ASP A 50 -15.72 31.74 8.29
N ASN A 51 -15.03 31.09 7.34
CA ASN A 51 -13.96 31.74 6.52
C ASN A 51 -13.86 31.16 5.10
N VAL A 52 -14.83 31.50 4.24
CA VAL A 52 -14.90 31.08 2.83
C VAL A 52 -13.99 31.93 1.93
N ALA A 53 -12.68 31.97 2.16
CA ALA A 53 -11.73 32.50 1.18
C ALA A 53 -10.28 32.28 1.61
N GLU A 54 -9.71 31.09 1.42
CA GLU A 54 -8.36 30.96 0.83
C GLU A 54 -8.04 29.48 0.53
N LYS A 55 -8.13 29.13 -0.76
CA LYS A 55 -7.07 28.40 -1.48
C LYS A 55 -6.96 26.88 -1.33
N ALA A 56 -7.34 26.27 -2.47
CA ALA A 56 -6.57 25.28 -3.21
C ALA A 56 -6.68 23.80 -2.79
N GLU A 57 -7.55 23.10 -3.52
CA GLU A 57 -7.23 21.79 -4.10
C GLU A 57 -6.08 21.94 -5.14
N PRO A 58 -5.44 20.86 -5.64
CA PRO A 58 -5.63 19.44 -5.34
C PRO A 58 -4.30 18.72 -5.04
N GLN A 59 -4.30 17.61 -4.29
CA GLN A 59 -3.41 16.47 -4.62
C GLN A 59 -4.05 15.18 -4.14
N TYR A 60 -5.06 14.79 -4.90
CA TYR A 60 -5.35 13.41 -5.18
C TYR A 60 -4.17 12.86 -6.00
N SER A 61 -3.10 12.40 -5.34
CA SER A 61 -2.29 11.33 -5.94
C SER A 61 -3.08 10.04 -5.82
N ARG A 62 -4.15 9.92 -6.61
CA ARG A 62 -4.53 8.63 -7.18
C ARG A 62 -3.99 8.66 -8.59
N GLU A 63 -2.78 8.15 -8.73
CA GLU A 63 -2.30 7.69 -10.01
C GLU A 63 -3.38 6.74 -10.57
N PRO A 64 -3.88 6.95 -11.80
CA PRO A 64 -4.80 6.01 -12.42
C PRO A 64 -4.14 4.64 -12.40
N LEU A 65 -4.88 3.60 -12.04
CA LEU A 65 -4.43 2.22 -12.17
C LEU A 65 -4.09 1.99 -13.64
N HIS A 66 -2.80 1.99 -13.98
CA HIS A 66 -2.27 1.46 -15.23
C HIS A 66 -1.95 -0.02 -14.97
N PRO A 67 -2.78 -0.97 -15.45
CA PRO A 67 -2.46 -2.38 -15.37
C PRO A 67 -1.45 -2.69 -16.50
N ASN A 68 -0.16 -2.37 -16.31
CA ASN A 68 1.02 -3.00 -16.96
C ASN A 68 2.31 -2.15 -16.97
N GLU A 69 2.73 -1.51 -15.88
CA GLU A 69 4.07 -0.90 -15.84
C GLU A 69 4.87 -1.39 -14.63
N ILE A 70 5.59 -2.50 -14.84
CA ILE A 70 6.59 -3.02 -13.91
C ILE A 70 7.86 -2.16 -14.08
N HIS A 71 8.05 -1.14 -13.24
CA HIS A 71 9.33 -0.47 -13.08
C HIS A 71 9.73 -0.50 -11.59
N GLN A 72 10.68 -1.37 -11.26
CA GLN A 72 11.12 -1.67 -9.91
C GLN A 72 12.58 -1.23 -9.72
N PRO A 73 12.86 -0.21 -8.89
CA PRO A 73 14.20 0.01 -8.35
C PRO A 73 14.28 -0.59 -6.93
N GLY A 74 14.95 -1.76 -6.84
CA GLY A 74 15.70 -2.20 -5.66
C GLY A 74 14.91 -2.72 -4.45
N GLN A 75 14.58 -4.02 -4.44
CA GLN A 75 14.42 -4.77 -3.19
C GLN A 75 15.13 -6.13 -3.27
N PRO A 76 16.06 -6.45 -2.34
CA PRO A 76 16.57 -7.81 -2.18
C PRO A 76 15.52 -8.62 -1.43
N GLY A 77 14.79 -9.47 -2.13
CA GLY A 77 13.75 -10.31 -1.53
C GLY A 77 13.44 -11.53 -2.40
N TYR A 78 14.01 -12.67 -2.01
CA TYR A 78 13.60 -14.05 -2.32
C TYR A 78 13.33 -14.37 -3.80
N GLN A 79 14.32 -15.02 -4.44
CA GLN A 79 14.10 -15.75 -5.69
C GLN A 79 13.02 -16.82 -5.44
N GLN A 80 11.85 -16.63 -6.04
CA GLN A 80 10.86 -17.70 -6.20
C GLN A 80 11.46 -18.73 -7.15
N GLN A 81 11.90 -19.85 -6.59
CA GLN A 81 12.30 -21.03 -7.34
C GLN A 81 11.07 -21.53 -8.13
N PRO A 82 11.12 -21.70 -9.46
CA PRO A 82 9.98 -22.18 -10.21
C PRO A 82 9.62 -23.62 -9.77
N PRO A 83 8.32 -23.97 -9.68
CA PRO A 83 7.91 -25.32 -9.31
C PRO A 83 8.46 -26.32 -10.34
N PRO A 84 9.19 -27.36 -9.91
CA PRO A 84 9.64 -28.41 -10.80
C PRO A 84 8.43 -29.27 -11.22
N GLY A 85 8.19 -29.34 -12.53
CA GLY A 85 7.43 -30.44 -13.13
C GLY A 85 5.95 -30.19 -13.40
N TYR A 86 5.66 -29.46 -14.49
CA TYR A 86 4.57 -29.87 -15.38
C TYR A 86 5.20 -30.51 -16.60
N GLN A 87 5.31 -31.84 -16.57
CA GLN A 87 5.59 -32.63 -17.76
C GLN A 87 4.47 -32.37 -18.78
N GLN A 88 4.85 -32.16 -20.03
CA GLN A 88 3.95 -32.01 -21.16
C GLN A 88 2.97 -33.19 -21.20
N GLN A 89 1.69 -32.90 -21.03
CA GLN A 89 0.64 -33.89 -21.19
C GLN A 89 0.59 -34.29 -22.67
N PRO A 90 0.70 -35.59 -23.04
CA PRO A 90 0.61 -36.00 -24.43
C PRO A 90 -0.76 -35.57 -24.99
N GLN A 91 -0.75 -34.76 -26.06
CA GLN A 91 -1.94 -34.29 -26.74
C GLN A 91 -2.75 -35.51 -27.21
N GLN A 92 -3.95 -35.69 -26.66
CA GLN A 92 -4.85 -36.75 -27.11
C GLN A 92 -5.30 -36.45 -28.53
N PRO A 93 -5.28 -37.43 -29.46
CA PRO A 93 -5.79 -37.20 -30.81
C PRO A 93 -7.28 -36.84 -30.75
N PRO A 94 -7.78 -36.01 -31.69
CA PRO A 94 -9.19 -35.63 -31.73
C PRO A 94 -10.09 -36.88 -31.71
N TYR A 95 -11.05 -36.91 -30.78
CA TYR A 95 -12.06 -37.97 -30.72
C TYR A 95 -12.93 -37.90 -31.97
N VAL A 96 -12.73 -38.84 -32.90
CA VAL A 96 -13.55 -39.02 -34.09
C VAL A 96 -14.75 -39.88 -33.71
N ASP A 97 -15.94 -39.32 -33.82
CA ASP A 97 -17.18 -40.00 -33.46
C ASP A 97 -17.47 -41.15 -34.44
N PRO A 98 -17.46 -42.43 -34.01
CA PRO A 98 -17.60 -43.57 -34.91
C PRO A 98 -18.99 -43.68 -35.56
N VAL A 99 -19.98 -42.96 -35.03
CA VAL A 99 -21.34 -42.89 -35.58
C VAL A 99 -21.42 -42.16 -36.92
N GLN A 100 -20.50 -41.25 -37.24
CA GLN A 100 -20.54 -40.55 -38.53
C GLN A 100 -20.13 -41.45 -39.70
N ARG A 101 -19.27 -42.46 -39.47
CA ARG A 101 -18.75 -43.32 -40.54
C ARG A 101 -19.82 -44.19 -41.21
N THR A 102 -20.96 -44.44 -40.56
CA THR A 102 -22.00 -45.32 -41.11
C THR A 102 -22.95 -44.62 -42.07
N ASN A 103 -22.89 -43.29 -42.20
CA ASN A 103 -23.85 -42.52 -43.00
C ASN A 103 -23.32 -42.11 -44.39
N ASP A 104 -22.10 -42.52 -44.76
CA ASP A 104 -21.45 -42.20 -46.04
C ASP A 104 -21.29 -43.41 -47.00
N ARG A 105 -22.14 -44.45 -46.90
CA ARG A 105 -22.19 -45.57 -47.85
C ARG A 105 -23.61 -45.82 -48.34
#